data_AF-A0A7Y0IBU6-F1
#
_entry.id   AF-A0A7Y0IBU6-F1
#
_cell.length_a   1.000
_cell.length_b   1.000
_cell.length_c   1.000
_cell.angle_alpha   90.00
_cell.angle_beta   90.00
_cell.angle_gamma   90.00
#
_symmetry.space_group_name_H-M   'P 1'
#
loop_
_entity.id
_entity.type
_entity.pdbx_description
1 polymer ?
#
loop_
_entity_poly.entity_id
_entity_poly.type
_entity_poly.pdbx_seq_one_letter_code
_entity_poly.pdbx_strand_id
1 'polypeptide(L)' 'MKTKWLISVKNDAMDSVAKELKEIGVKDVEALDSIGVIVIVPGNHKIADIKKIEGVLSVEEERDVSI' A
#
# COMPACT_ATOMS: atom_id res chain seq x y z
N MET A 1 6.53 10.44 -13.52
CA MET A 1 5.58 9.40 -13.08
C MET A 1 5.55 9.42 -11.56
N LYS A 2 4.40 9.24 -10.90
CA LYS A 2 4.39 9.13 -9.43
C LYS A 2 4.83 7.72 -9.07
N THR A 3 5.82 7.61 -8.20
CA THR A 3 6.33 6.31 -7.72
C THR A 3 5.22 5.55 -7.02
N LYS A 4 4.96 4.32 -7.45
CA LYS A 4 4.04 3.42 -6.76
C LYS A 4 4.63 3.04 -5.42
N TRP A 5 3.80 2.76 -4.42
CA TRP A 5 4.24 2.21 -3.15
C TRP A 5 3.75 0.77 -3.01
N LEU A 6 4.60 -0.06 -2.42
CA LEU A 6 4.36 -1.45 -2.07
C LEU A 6 4.09 -1.51 -0.57
N ILE A 7 2.91 -1.99 -0.19
CA ILE A 7 2.46 -2.11 1.19
C ILE A 7 2.38 -3.59 1.52
N SER A 8 3.26 -4.06 2.41
CA SER A 8 3.15 -5.42 2.95
C SER A 8 2.06 -5.43 4.02
N VAL A 9 1.15 -6.40 3.97
CA VAL A 9 -0.01 -6.49 4.85
C VAL A 9 0.00 -7.83 5.58
N LYS A 10 -0.48 -7.84 6.83
CA LYS A 10 -0.71 -9.08 7.58
C LYS A 10 -1.70 -9.98 6.86
N ASN A 11 -1.54 -11.29 7.03
CA ASN A 11 -2.56 -12.26 6.64
C ASN A 11 -3.92 -11.84 7.23
N ASP A 12 -4.97 -11.97 6.42
CA ASP A 12 -6.36 -11.62 6.76
C ASP A 12 -6.67 -10.12 6.94
N ALA A 13 -5.70 -9.22 6.78
CA ALA A 13 -5.92 -7.77 6.91
C ALA A 13 -6.07 -7.04 5.56
N MET A 14 -5.95 -7.74 4.43
CA MET A 14 -5.90 -7.16 3.09
C MET A 14 -7.13 -6.30 2.75
N ASP A 15 -8.33 -6.85 2.95
CA ASP A 15 -9.59 -6.15 2.67
C ASP A 15 -9.76 -4.90 3.54
N SER A 16 -9.40 -5.01 4.83
CA SER A 16 -9.48 -3.90 5.78
C SER A 16 -8.53 -2.78 5.39
N VAL A 17 -7.27 -3.11 5.10
CA VAL A 17 -6.26 -2.13 4.67
C VAL A 17 -6.66 -1.49 3.33
N ALA A 18 -7.10 -2.28 2.35
CA ALA A 18 -7.53 -1.76 1.05
C ALA A 18 -8.73 -0.81 1.17
N LYS A 19 -9.66 -1.10 2.09
CA LYS A 19 -10.80 -0.23 2.39
C LYS A 19 -10.34 1.08 3.04
N GLU A 20 -9.51 1.00 4.08
CA GLU A 20 -9.02 2.19 4.79
C GLU A 20 -8.20 3.10 3.86
N LEU A 21 -7.37 2.53 2.98
CA LEU A 21 -6.65 3.26 1.93
C LEU A 21 -7.60 4.07 1.02
N LYS A 22 -8.71 3.47 0.61
CA LYS A 22 -9.74 4.16 -0.19
C LYS A 22 -10.44 5.26 0.60
N GLU A 23 -10.73 5.02 1.88
CA GLU A 23 -11.38 5.98 2.78
C GLU A 23 -10.51 7.22 3.04
N ILE A 24 -9.19 7.05 3.15
CA ILE A 24 -8.26 8.19 3.27
C ILE A 24 -7.99 8.90 1.94
N GLY A 25 -8.53 8.41 0.82
CA GLY A 25 -8.48 9.08 -0.49
C GLY A 25 -7.46 8.54 -1.48
N VAL A 26 -6.85 7.37 -1.22
CA VAL A 26 -6.02 6.67 -2.20
C VAL A 26 -6.93 6.07 -3.27
N LYS A 27 -6.79 6.55 -4.52
CA LYS A 27 -7.67 6.15 -5.63
C LYS A 27 -7.24 4.85 -6.29
N ASP A 28 -5.94 4.72 -6.52
CA ASP A 28 -5.35 3.57 -7.20
C ASP A 28 -4.84 2.61 -6.14
N VAL A 29 -5.63 1.56 -5.87
CA VAL A 29 -5.32 0.49 -4.91
C VAL A 29 -5.45 -0.84 -5.63
N GLU A 30 -4.35 -1.58 -5.73
CA GLU A 30 -4.26 -2.89 -6.36
C GLU A 30 -3.79 -3.91 -5.33
N ALA A 31 -4.61 -4.90 -4.99
CA ALA A 31 -4.26 -5.95 -4.05
C ALA A 31 -3.65 -7.16 -4.79
N LEU A 32 -2.46 -7.58 -4.36
CA LEU A 32 -1.76 -8.77 -4.83
C LEU A 32 -1.87 -9.86 -3.76
N ASP A 33 -3.05 -10.47 -3.66
CA ASP A 33 -3.42 -11.35 -2.55
C ASP A 33 -2.47 -12.54 -2.39
N SER A 34 -1.94 -13.06 -3.51
CA SER A 34 -1.02 -14.20 -3.52
C SER A 34 0.31 -13.96 -2.78
N ILE A 35 0.67 -12.70 -2.55
CA ILE A 35 1.94 -12.31 -1.90
C ILE A 35 1.74 -11.37 -0.70
N GLY A 36 0.50 -11.04 -0.33
CA GLY A 36 0.23 -10.17 0.82
C GLY A 36 0.67 -8.71 0.61
N VAL A 37 0.64 -8.22 -0.64
CA VAL A 37 1.10 -6.87 -1.00
C VAL A 37 -0.04 -6.06 -1.60
N ILE A 38 -0.18 -4.80 -1.20
CA ILE A 38 -1.04 -3.82 -1.84
C ILE A 38 -0.17 -2.77 -2.53
N VAL A 39 -0.42 -2.53 -3.81
CA VAL A 39 0.25 -1.50 -4.61
C VAL A 39 -0.64 -0.26 -4.67
N ILE A 40 -0.07 0.91 -4.36
CA ILE A 40 -0.80 2.18 -4.42
C ILE A 40 -0.07 3.27 -5.18
N VAL A 41 -0.83 4.26 -5.68
CA VAL A 41 -0.27 5.57 -6.04
C VAL A 41 -0.53 6.55 -4.87
N PRO A 42 0.52 7.00 -4.16
CA PRO A 42 0.37 7.68 -2.87
C PRO A 42 -0.20 9.10 -2.95
N GLY A 43 -0.39 9.68 -4.13
CA GLY A 43 -1.01 11.02 -4.24
C GLY A 43 -0.21 12.09 -3.50
N ASN A 44 -0.77 12.61 -2.39
CA ASN A 44 -0.15 13.54 -1.42
C ASN A 44 -0.01 12.92 -0.02
N HIS A 45 -0.25 11.61 0.12
CA HIS A 45 -0.15 10.88 1.38
C HIS A 45 1.31 10.71 1.80
N LYS A 46 1.55 10.60 3.11
CA LYS A 46 2.88 10.31 3.66
C LYS A 46 2.98 8.85 4.04
N ILE A 47 4.16 8.26 3.86
CA ILE A 47 4.45 6.87 4.28
C ILE A 47 4.07 6.64 5.75
N ALA A 48 4.33 7.63 6.61
CA ALA A 48 4.03 7.55 8.04
C ALA A 48 2.53 7.44 8.36
N ASP A 49 1.65 7.93 7.49
CA ASP A 49 0.20 7.81 7.70
C ASP A 49 -0.27 6.41 7.30
N ILE A 50 0.24 5.88 6.19
CA ILE A 50 -0.06 4.53 5.72
C ILE A 50 0.44 3.46 6.71
N LYS A 51 1.62 3.67 7.31
CA LYS A 51 2.19 2.76 8.32
C LYS A 51 1.39 2.67 9.61
N LYS A 52 0.46 3.61 9.88
CA LYS A 52 -0.40 3.57 11.07
C LYS A 52 -1.66 2.75 10.86
N ILE A 53 -2.00 2.42 9.62
CA ILE A 53 -3.16 1.59 9.29
C ILE A 53 -2.98 0.21 9.94
N GLU A 54 -4.01 -0.26 10.64
CA GLU A 54 -3.95 -1.56 11.29
C GLU A 54 -3.82 -2.67 10.24
N GLY A 55 -2.86 -3.57 10.45
CA GLY A 55 -2.58 -4.65 9.51
C GLY A 55 -1.44 -4.36 8.53
N VAL A 56 -0.98 -3.11 8.40
CA VAL A 56 0.22 -2.79 7.61
C VAL A 56 1.49 -3.25 8.33
N LEU A 57 2.36 -3.95 7.60
CA LEU A 57 3.67 -4.43 8.08
C LEU A 57 4.80 -3.52 7.61
N SER A 58 4.80 -3.16 6.33
CA SER A 58 5.80 -2.27 5.75
C SER A 58 5.19 -1.45 4.61
N VAL A 59 5.84 -0.33 4.31
CA VAL A 59 5.50 0.53 3.17
C VAL A 59 6.82 0.95 2.53
N GLU A 60 6.97 0.62 1.26
CA GLU A 60 8.18 0.81 0.48
C GLU A 60 7.83 1.51 -0.84
N GLU A 61 8.73 2.34 -1.33
CA GLU A 61 8.57 2.93 -2.66
C GLU A 61 9.03 1.90 -3.70
N GLU A 62 8.25 1.72 -4.77
CA GLU A 62 8.67 0.94 -5.93
C GLU A 62 10.00 1.51 -6.43
N ARG A 63 11.02 0.66 -6.47
CA ARG A 63 12.32 1.01 -7.02
C ARG A 63 12.49 0.25 -8.31
N ASP A 64 12.89 0.94 -9.36
CA ASP A 64 13.41 0.30 -10.56
C ASP A 64 14.62 -0.54 -10.16
N VAL A 65 14.47 -1.86 -10.24
CA VAL A 65 15.59 -2.79 -10.15
C VAL A 65 16.06 -3.04 -11.58
N SER A 66 17.07 -2.29 -12.01
CA SER A 66 17.82 -2.63 -13.22
C SER A 66 18.77 -3.79 -12.90
N ILE A 67 18.51 -4.96 -13.47
CA ILE A 67 19.39 -6.14 -13.41
C ILE A 67 20.26 -6.15 -14.67
#